data_AF-A0A936SM96-F1
#
_entry.id   AF-A0A936SM96-F1
#
_cell.length_a   1.000
_cell.length_b   1.000
_cell.length_c   1.000
_cell.angle_alpha   90.00
_cell.angle_beta   90.00
_cell.angle_gamma   90.00
#
_symmetry.space_group_name_H-M   'P 1'
#
loop_
_entity.id
_entity.type
_entity.pdbx_description
1 polymer ?
#
loop_
_entity_poly.entity_id
_entity_poly.type
_entity_poly.pdbx_seq_one_letter_code
_entity_poly.pdbx_strand_id
1 'polypeptide(L)'
;MHYVKRVNVRMGDGSTHEFRKSDAVFGYCSGSVNDGPGLRRRIGVPDTLGKFLAVDGSGMTLVRTSDGSTLHMTDGSRDQFPGQSTGSFDQTALFEAKELVDIGGNRTVYSTSETHNQFTVDGQNVRKVKDTVGREFEVPLPLNLIGQSQIEGDQVIGLSSLSGSSSLDYKLKWRHLKPVQCTNEVLTNCGQTEGALEHPEQNIYYYTSITCFGSAENPVNSANPNTTEKLFPLNGIGMRSCNPFDGDTPATALAKRFNPVVLAGVDLPNGQKYEFRHNQYGEITKIVYPTGSFETFQYGQIAPMNGFDYPAYDQTNRGVVERNVFQANSTVPDQHWTYAVAFI
;
A
#
# COMPACT_ATOMS: atom_id res chain seq x y z
N MET A 1 -28.97 -6.39 -6.87
CA MET A 1 -27.49 -6.30 -6.70
C MET A 1 -27.03 -7.57 -6.00
N HIS A 2 -25.85 -8.09 -6.30
CA HIS A 2 -25.31 -9.30 -5.67
C HIS A 2 -23.94 -9.01 -5.05
N TYR A 3 -23.55 -9.74 -4.01
CA TYR A 3 -22.24 -9.61 -3.37
C TYR A 3 -21.71 -10.95 -2.86
N VAL A 4 -20.40 -11.02 -2.69
CA VAL A 4 -19.68 -12.11 -2.02
C VAL A 4 -19.19 -11.59 -0.67
N LYS A 5 -19.28 -12.42 0.38
CA LYS A 5 -18.79 -12.06 1.72
C LYS A 5 -17.27 -12.08 1.74
N ARG A 6 -16.66 -10.93 1.44
CA ARG A 6 -15.21 -10.72 1.37
C ARG A 6 -14.71 -9.74 2.43
N VAL A 7 -13.48 -9.96 2.88
CA VAL A 7 -12.71 -9.05 3.72
C VAL A 7 -11.33 -8.93 3.10
N ASN A 8 -10.80 -7.71 3.01
CA ASN A 8 -9.41 -7.49 2.63
C ASN A 8 -8.61 -7.17 3.89
N VAL A 9 -7.47 -7.82 4.07
CA VAL A 9 -6.51 -7.48 5.11
C VAL A 9 -5.25 -6.96 4.45
N ARG A 10 -4.76 -5.81 4.92
CA ARG A 10 -3.49 -5.23 4.50
C ARG A 10 -2.47 -5.45 5.60
N MET A 11 -1.34 -6.02 5.24
CA MET A 11 -0.28 -6.37 6.19
C MET A 11 0.73 -5.24 6.33
N GLY A 12 1.56 -5.31 7.38
CA GLY A 12 2.60 -4.31 7.63
C GLY A 12 3.70 -4.24 6.55
N ASP A 13 3.86 -5.30 5.76
CA ASP A 13 4.77 -5.35 4.61
C ASP A 13 4.16 -4.75 3.32
N GLY A 14 2.92 -4.27 3.39
CA GLY A 14 2.18 -3.70 2.26
C GLY A 14 1.41 -4.71 1.41
N SER A 15 1.57 -6.01 1.66
CA SER A 15 0.77 -7.04 0.98
C SER A 15 -0.73 -6.90 1.34
N THR A 16 -1.59 -7.28 0.40
CA THR A 16 -3.05 -7.29 0.60
C THR A 16 -3.58 -8.68 0.29
N HIS A 17 -4.33 -9.24 1.24
CA HIS A 17 -4.90 -10.57 1.16
C HIS A 17 -6.43 -10.47 1.15
N GLU A 18 -7.08 -11.15 0.20
CA GLU A 18 -8.53 -11.29 0.15
C GLU A 18 -8.95 -12.56 0.90
N PHE A 19 -9.95 -12.42 1.78
CA PHE A 19 -10.54 -13.50 2.56
C PHE A 19 -12.02 -13.65 2.23
N ARG A 20 -12.47 -14.90 2.05
CA ARG A 20 -13.89 -15.22 1.81
C ARG A 20 -14.44 -16.19 2.84
N LYS A 21 -15.68 -15.94 3.28
CA LYS A 21 -16.45 -16.89 4.11
C LYS A 21 -17.09 -17.98 3.25
N SER A 22 -17.41 -17.66 2.00
CA SER A 22 -18.04 -18.52 1.02
C SER A 22 -17.97 -17.85 -0.36
N ASP A 23 -17.89 -18.62 -1.44
CA ASP A 23 -18.07 -18.14 -2.82
C ASP A 23 -19.54 -18.03 -3.25
N ALA A 24 -20.49 -18.32 -2.35
CA ALA A 24 -21.90 -18.13 -2.62
C ALA A 24 -22.22 -16.67 -2.93
N VAL A 25 -23.01 -16.46 -3.98
CA VAL A 25 -23.51 -15.15 -4.38
C VAL A 25 -24.72 -14.81 -3.52
N PHE A 26 -24.63 -13.73 -2.75
CA PHE A 26 -25.71 -13.24 -1.90
C PHE A 26 -26.45 -12.10 -2.59
N GLY A 27 -27.78 -12.12 -2.56
CA GLY A 27 -28.59 -10.99 -2.99
C GLY A 27 -28.44 -9.81 -2.02
N TYR A 28 -28.17 -8.63 -2.54
CA TYR A 28 -28.31 -7.36 -1.84
C TYR A 28 -29.75 -6.87 -2.00
N CYS A 29 -30.46 -6.76 -0.88
CA CYS A 29 -31.82 -6.26 -0.81
C CYS A 29 -31.76 -4.85 -0.23
N SER A 30 -32.10 -3.84 -1.04
CA SER A 30 -32.22 -2.45 -0.56
C SER A 30 -33.39 -2.27 0.41
N GLY A 31 -34.29 -3.25 0.48
CA GLY A 31 -35.56 -3.16 1.19
C GLY A 31 -36.62 -2.40 0.39
N SER A 32 -36.38 -2.16 -0.91
CA SER A 32 -37.31 -1.55 -1.84
C SER A 32 -38.35 -2.56 -2.32
N VAL A 33 -39.55 -2.10 -2.63
CA VAL A 33 -40.60 -2.91 -3.27
C VAL A 33 -40.18 -3.43 -4.66
N ASN A 34 -39.14 -2.85 -5.26
CA ASN A 34 -38.61 -3.23 -6.57
C ASN A 34 -37.56 -4.36 -6.50
N ASP A 35 -37.24 -4.87 -5.31
CA ASP A 35 -36.16 -5.84 -5.11
C ASP A 35 -36.48 -7.26 -5.65
N GLY A 36 -37.70 -7.49 -6.15
CA GLY A 36 -38.10 -8.75 -6.80
C GLY A 36 -38.50 -9.88 -5.82
N PRO A 37 -39.34 -10.82 -6.26
CA PRO A 37 -39.76 -11.95 -5.45
C PRO A 37 -38.60 -12.94 -5.23
N GLY A 38 -38.34 -13.33 -3.98
CA GLY A 38 -37.29 -14.28 -3.60
C GLY A 38 -36.15 -13.70 -2.76
N LEU A 39 -36.12 -12.37 -2.59
CA LEU A 39 -35.18 -11.73 -1.68
C LEU A 39 -35.63 -11.89 -0.22
N ARG A 40 -34.82 -12.59 0.58
CA ARG A 40 -35.04 -12.69 2.03
C ARG A 40 -34.83 -11.29 2.64
N ARG A 41 -35.78 -10.86 3.49
CA ARG A 41 -35.92 -9.58 4.27
C ARG A 41 -34.64 -8.75 4.42
N ARG A 42 -34.79 -7.40 4.45
CA ARG A 42 -33.77 -6.38 4.83
C ARG A 42 -32.56 -7.02 5.49
N ILE A 43 -31.56 -7.37 4.68
CA ILE A 43 -30.31 -7.88 5.21
C ILE A 43 -29.64 -6.65 5.82
N GLY A 44 -29.71 -6.56 7.16
CA GLY A 44 -28.78 -5.72 7.92
C GLY A 44 -27.36 -6.06 7.52
N VAL A 45 -26.45 -5.10 7.69
CA VAL A 45 -25.00 -5.17 7.41
C VAL A 45 -24.52 -6.61 7.12
N PRO A 46 -23.96 -6.90 5.92
CA PRO A 46 -23.52 -8.23 5.52
C PRO A 46 -22.92 -8.99 6.70
N ASP A 47 -23.40 -10.20 7.01
CA ASP A 47 -22.87 -10.98 8.12
C ASP A 47 -21.35 -11.17 7.93
N THR A 48 -20.60 -10.38 8.70
CA THR A 48 -19.14 -10.29 8.67
C THR A 48 -18.51 -11.15 9.76
N LEU A 49 -19.30 -11.92 10.53
CA LEU A 49 -18.80 -12.76 11.59
C LEU A 49 -18.48 -14.16 11.07
N GLY A 50 -17.65 -14.91 11.80
CA GLY A 50 -17.25 -16.27 11.48
C GLY A 50 -15.87 -16.39 10.85
N LYS A 51 -15.60 -17.56 10.26
CA LYS A 51 -14.31 -17.91 9.68
C LYS A 51 -14.27 -17.55 8.19
N PHE A 52 -13.21 -16.88 7.77
CA PHE A 52 -12.90 -16.55 6.39
C PHE A 52 -11.53 -17.16 6.03
N LEU A 53 -11.41 -17.67 4.81
CA LEU A 53 -10.19 -18.27 4.29
C LEU A 53 -9.60 -17.37 3.23
N ALA A 54 -8.27 -17.23 3.21
CA ALA A 54 -7.59 -16.51 2.15
C ALA A 54 -7.78 -17.22 0.79
N VAL A 55 -7.95 -16.45 -0.28
CA VAL A 55 -8.18 -16.98 -1.65
C VAL A 55 -6.96 -16.90 -2.56
N ASP A 56 -5.83 -16.44 -2.04
CA ASP A 56 -4.57 -16.20 -2.76
C ASP A 56 -3.51 -17.28 -2.52
N GLY A 57 -3.88 -18.40 -1.88
CA GLY A 57 -2.96 -19.49 -1.57
C GLY A 57 -2.01 -19.21 -0.39
N SER A 58 -2.13 -18.06 0.27
CA SER A 58 -1.32 -17.72 1.45
C SER A 58 -1.53 -18.65 2.63
N GLY A 59 -2.62 -19.43 2.65
CA GLY A 59 -2.97 -20.33 3.76
C GLY A 59 -3.46 -19.60 5.02
N MET A 60 -3.63 -18.28 4.96
CA MET A 60 -4.09 -17.49 6.09
C MET A 60 -5.57 -17.72 6.39
N THR A 61 -5.96 -17.50 7.65
CA THR A 61 -7.35 -17.60 8.11
C THR A 61 -7.72 -16.38 8.94
N LEU A 62 -8.87 -15.76 8.66
CA LEU A 62 -9.41 -14.68 9.49
C LEU A 62 -10.66 -15.16 10.24
N VAL A 63 -10.66 -15.04 11.57
CA VAL A 63 -11.81 -15.33 12.43
C VAL A 63 -12.38 -14.02 12.96
N ARG A 64 -13.64 -13.72 12.68
CA ARG A 64 -14.33 -12.49 13.12
C ARG A 64 -15.41 -12.83 14.15
N THR A 65 -15.42 -12.14 15.28
CA THR A 65 -16.45 -12.22 16.33
C THR A 65 -17.00 -10.82 16.61
N SER A 66 -18.01 -10.72 17.49
CA SER A 66 -18.52 -9.42 17.96
C SER A 66 -17.46 -8.60 18.71
N ASP A 67 -16.48 -9.29 19.30
CA ASP A 67 -15.52 -8.68 20.23
C ASP A 67 -14.21 -8.30 19.53
N GLY A 68 -13.99 -8.81 18.32
CA GLY A 68 -12.77 -8.56 17.56
C GLY A 68 -12.58 -9.52 16.40
N SER A 69 -11.48 -9.35 15.69
CA SER A 69 -11.06 -10.32 14.68
C SER A 69 -9.66 -10.84 15.00
N THR A 70 -9.35 -12.06 14.57
CA THR A 70 -8.03 -12.67 14.67
C THR A 70 -7.63 -13.19 13.31
N LEU A 71 -6.57 -12.62 12.74
CA LEU A 71 -5.90 -13.16 11.58
C LEU A 71 -4.86 -14.17 12.05
N HIS A 72 -4.91 -15.37 11.50
CA HIS A 72 -3.94 -16.44 11.70
C HIS A 72 -3.04 -16.52 10.47
N MET A 73 -1.74 -16.33 10.69
CA MET A 73 -0.70 -16.44 9.69
C MET A 73 -0.23 -17.89 9.57
N THR A 74 0.43 -18.23 8.46
CA THR A 74 0.93 -19.59 8.22
C THR A 74 2.11 -19.99 9.08
N ASP A 75 2.86 -19.01 9.59
CA ASP A 75 3.94 -19.22 10.54
C ASP A 75 3.46 -19.43 11.98
N GLY A 76 2.13 -19.44 12.22
CA GLY A 76 1.53 -19.59 13.54
C GLY A 76 1.38 -18.29 14.33
N SER A 77 1.90 -17.16 13.82
CA SER A 77 1.63 -15.84 14.40
C SER A 77 0.17 -15.42 14.20
N ARG A 78 -0.27 -14.44 14.98
CA ARG A 78 -1.65 -13.91 14.90
C ARG A 78 -1.73 -12.42 15.11
N ASP A 79 -2.49 -11.76 14.25
CA ASP A 79 -2.90 -10.35 14.43
C ASP A 79 -4.29 -10.28 15.03
N GLN A 80 -4.47 -9.39 15.99
CA GLN A 80 -5.76 -9.08 16.61
C GLN A 80 -6.26 -7.72 16.16
N PHE A 81 -7.57 -7.64 15.94
CA PHE A 81 -8.28 -6.44 15.55
C PHE A 81 -9.41 -6.17 16.54
N PRO A 82 -9.78 -4.89 16.79
CA PRO A 82 -10.90 -4.53 17.66
C PRO A 82 -12.25 -5.00 17.08
N GLY A 83 -13.26 -5.15 17.94
CA GLY A 83 -14.63 -5.49 17.53
C GLY A 83 -15.39 -4.32 16.91
N GLN A 84 -14.93 -3.10 17.15
CA GLN A 84 -15.48 -1.87 16.58
C GLN A 84 -14.57 -1.32 15.49
N SER A 85 -15.20 -0.71 14.49
CA SER A 85 -14.50 0.01 13.42
C SER A 85 -13.76 1.21 14.02
N THR A 86 -12.47 1.39 13.71
CA THR A 86 -11.70 2.57 14.12
C THR A 86 -11.97 3.78 13.22
N GLY A 87 -12.61 3.55 12.07
CA GLY A 87 -13.08 4.59 11.17
C GLY A 87 -13.84 3.99 9.99
N SER A 88 -14.17 4.81 9.02
CA SER A 88 -14.69 4.37 7.72
C SER A 88 -13.75 4.85 6.62
N PHE A 89 -13.37 3.95 5.71
CA PHE A 89 -12.55 4.26 4.56
C PHE A 89 -13.20 3.69 3.30
N ASP A 90 -13.42 4.49 2.27
CA ASP A 90 -14.06 4.05 1.02
C ASP A 90 -15.41 3.33 1.24
N GLN A 91 -16.24 3.90 2.13
CA GLN A 91 -17.54 3.31 2.56
C GLN A 91 -17.42 1.91 3.19
N THR A 92 -16.21 1.47 3.54
CA THR A 92 -15.94 0.22 4.26
C THR A 92 -15.50 0.50 5.69
N ALA A 93 -15.86 -0.39 6.60
CA ALA A 93 -15.44 -0.32 7.99
C ALA A 93 -13.93 -0.66 8.09
N LEU A 94 -13.14 0.26 8.66
CA LEU A 94 -11.72 0.10 8.89
C LEU A 94 -11.49 -0.49 10.29
N PHE A 95 -10.72 -1.57 10.36
CA PHE A 95 -10.31 -2.21 11.62
C PHE A 95 -8.78 -2.24 11.65
N GLU A 96 -8.16 -1.37 12.44
CA GLU A 96 -6.71 -1.38 12.61
C GLU A 96 -6.28 -2.51 13.55
N ALA A 97 -5.23 -3.25 13.19
CA ALA A 97 -4.65 -4.26 14.09
C ALA A 97 -4.20 -3.58 15.40
N LYS A 98 -4.56 -4.17 16.55
CA LYS A 98 -4.16 -3.70 17.88
C LYS A 98 -2.94 -4.43 18.43
N GLU A 99 -2.71 -5.66 17.98
CA GLU A 99 -1.65 -6.50 18.51
C GLU A 99 -1.28 -7.62 17.53
N LEU A 100 0.02 -7.83 17.34
CA LEU A 100 0.59 -9.06 16.79
C LEU A 100 1.12 -9.92 17.93
N VAL A 101 0.87 -11.23 17.86
CA VAL A 101 1.51 -12.24 18.71
C VAL A 101 2.23 -13.25 17.82
N ASP A 102 3.55 -13.36 17.96
CA ASP A 102 4.33 -14.32 17.17
C ASP A 102 4.18 -15.77 17.69
N ILE A 103 4.79 -16.73 16.98
CA ILE A 103 4.78 -18.16 17.36
C ILE A 103 5.43 -18.42 18.72
N GLY A 104 6.36 -17.57 19.15
CA GLY A 104 7.02 -17.65 20.45
C GLY A 104 6.23 -17.01 21.60
N GLY A 105 5.08 -16.37 21.30
CA GLY A 105 4.28 -15.64 22.26
C GLY A 105 4.79 -14.21 22.54
N ASN A 106 5.77 -13.71 21.78
CA ASN A 106 6.17 -12.31 21.85
C ASN A 106 5.03 -11.45 21.30
N ARG A 107 4.87 -10.26 21.87
CA ARG A 107 3.77 -9.35 21.57
C ARG A 107 4.32 -8.06 20.97
N THR A 108 3.59 -7.55 19.99
CA THR A 108 3.81 -6.24 19.40
C THR A 108 2.47 -5.52 19.43
N VAL A 109 2.28 -4.68 20.45
CA VAL A 109 1.04 -3.92 20.66
C VAL A 109 1.14 -2.63 19.87
N TYR A 110 0.19 -2.42 18.98
CA TYR A 110 0.15 -1.21 18.16
C TYR A 110 -0.70 -0.15 18.86
N SER A 111 -0.26 1.12 18.82
CA SER A 111 -1.14 2.22 19.23
C SER A 111 -2.34 2.27 18.28
N THR A 112 -3.55 2.10 18.82
CA THR A 112 -4.81 2.21 18.07
C THR A 112 -5.39 3.62 18.15
N SER A 113 -6.06 4.06 17.09
CA SER A 113 -6.52 5.42 16.88
C SER A 113 -7.79 5.85 17.65
N GLU A 114 -8.02 5.44 18.90
CA GLU A 114 -9.29 5.80 19.59
C GLU A 114 -9.50 7.33 19.73
N THR A 115 -8.42 8.09 19.61
CA THR A 115 -8.45 9.43 18.99
C THR A 115 -7.26 9.49 18.05
N HIS A 116 -7.29 10.39 17.07
CA HIS A 116 -6.12 10.86 16.33
C HIS A 116 -5.04 11.37 17.32
N ASN A 117 -4.33 10.46 18.01
CA ASN A 117 -3.14 10.76 18.80
C ASN A 117 -1.98 10.93 17.81
N GLN A 118 -2.17 11.98 17.01
CA GLN A 118 -1.21 12.67 16.20
C GLN A 118 -0.15 13.22 17.14
N PHE A 119 0.89 12.42 17.40
CA PHE A 119 2.17 13.03 17.68
C PHE A 119 2.78 13.38 16.33
N THR A 120 2.88 14.68 16.07
CA THR A 120 3.66 15.21 14.97
C THR A 120 5.13 15.20 15.36
N VAL A 121 5.92 14.29 14.79
CA VAL A 121 7.37 14.44 14.72
C VAL A 121 7.65 15.19 13.42
N ASP A 122 8.24 16.37 13.51
CA ASP A 122 8.45 17.28 12.37
C ASP A 122 7.18 17.56 11.54
N GLY A 123 6.01 17.56 12.18
CA GLY A 123 4.72 17.77 11.52
C GLY A 123 4.03 16.51 10.97
N GLN A 124 4.60 15.31 11.17
CA GLN A 124 4.04 14.04 10.68
C GLN A 124 3.52 13.12 11.78
N ASN A 125 2.35 12.54 11.58
CA ASN A 125 1.73 11.59 12.51
C ASN A 125 2.40 10.23 12.45
N VAL A 126 3.09 9.84 13.52
CA VAL A 126 3.75 8.53 13.62
C VAL A 126 2.97 7.58 14.55
N ARG A 127 2.92 6.29 14.17
CA ARG A 127 2.33 5.24 15.01
C ARG A 127 3.36 4.80 16.05
N LYS A 128 2.94 4.51 17.27
CA LYS A 128 3.82 3.87 18.26
C LYS A 128 3.53 2.38 18.33
N VAL A 129 4.55 1.63 18.67
CA VAL A 129 4.43 0.20 18.92
C VAL A 129 5.14 -0.11 20.22
N LYS A 130 4.56 -1.02 20.98
CA LYS A 130 5.10 -1.49 22.24
C LYS A 130 5.41 -2.98 22.13
N ASP A 131 6.64 -3.38 22.43
CA ASP A 131 7.01 -4.79 22.39
C ASP A 131 6.63 -5.56 23.67
N THR A 132 6.97 -6.84 23.71
CA THR A 132 6.72 -7.77 24.83
C THR A 132 7.26 -7.27 26.16
N VAL A 133 8.41 -6.59 26.15
CA VAL A 133 9.08 -6.09 27.37
C VAL A 133 8.66 -4.65 27.71
N GLY A 134 7.73 -4.09 26.94
CA GLY A 134 7.13 -2.80 27.18
C GLY A 134 7.92 -1.60 26.63
N ARG A 135 8.94 -1.84 25.79
CA ARG A 135 9.66 -0.77 25.10
C ARG A 135 8.76 -0.18 24.02
N GLU A 136 8.70 1.14 23.96
CA GLU A 136 7.97 1.86 22.92
C GLU A 136 8.92 2.33 21.81
N PHE A 137 8.49 2.16 20.57
CA PHE A 137 9.20 2.63 19.39
C PHE A 137 8.22 3.30 18.43
N GLU A 138 8.69 4.32 17.73
CA GLU A 138 7.94 4.97 16.67
C GLU A 138 8.09 4.15 15.40
N VAL A 139 6.96 3.86 14.74
CA VAL A 139 6.95 3.29 13.40
C VAL A 139 7.42 4.39 12.46
N PRO A 140 8.58 4.23 11.85
CA PRO A 140 9.09 5.26 10.95
C PRO A 140 8.37 5.26 9.62
N LEU A 141 7.61 4.18 9.34
CA LEU A 141 6.85 4.04 8.12
C LEU A 141 5.55 4.86 8.23
N PRO A 142 5.30 5.73 7.25
CA PRO A 142 4.14 6.60 7.22
C PRO A 142 2.85 5.80 7.04
N LEU A 143 1.80 6.26 7.71
CA LEU A 143 0.44 5.74 7.52
C LEU A 143 -0.11 6.26 6.20
N ASN A 144 0.24 5.60 5.10
CA ASN A 144 -0.26 6.01 3.80
C ASN A 144 -1.78 5.86 3.68
N LEU A 145 -2.46 5.11 4.57
CA LEU A 145 -3.90 4.83 4.53
C LEU A 145 -4.79 6.06 4.34
N ILE A 146 -4.43 7.21 4.91
CA ILE A 146 -5.19 8.47 4.85
C ILE A 146 -4.50 9.49 3.91
N GLY A 147 -3.53 9.02 3.13
CA GLY A 147 -2.76 9.81 2.19
C GLY A 147 -1.26 9.77 2.48
N GLN A 148 -0.49 10.07 1.45
CA GLN A 148 0.95 10.19 1.55
C GLN A 148 1.34 11.46 2.32
N SER A 149 2.23 11.32 3.31
CA SER A 149 2.73 12.41 4.16
C SER A 149 4.25 12.61 4.09
N GLN A 150 4.96 11.75 3.38
CA GLN A 150 6.41 11.69 3.28
C GLN A 150 6.98 12.98 2.74
N ILE A 151 8.10 13.39 3.33
CA ILE A 151 8.87 14.55 2.90
C ILE A 151 10.19 14.02 2.36
N GLU A 152 10.68 14.58 1.25
CA GLU A 152 12.00 14.26 0.73
C GLU A 152 13.07 14.62 1.76
N GLY A 153 14.01 13.70 1.99
CA GLY A 153 15.12 13.90 2.91
C GLY A 153 15.61 12.61 3.56
N ASP A 154 16.61 12.75 4.40
CA ASP A 154 17.12 11.67 5.24
C ASP A 154 16.45 11.75 6.61
N GLN A 155 15.80 10.67 7.02
CA GLN A 155 15.16 10.55 8.32
C GLN A 155 15.93 9.54 9.17
N VAL A 156 16.42 9.97 10.32
CA VAL A 156 17.13 9.08 11.27
C VAL A 156 16.14 8.56 12.29
N ILE A 157 16.11 7.24 12.47
CA ILE A 157 15.25 6.54 13.43
C ILE A 157 16.12 5.71 14.35
N GLY A 158 16.07 6.05 15.63
CA GLY A 158 16.74 5.30 16.67
C GLY A 158 15.86 4.16 17.19
N LEU A 159 16.33 2.93 17.07
CA LEU A 159 15.72 1.78 17.75
C LEU A 159 16.55 1.42 18.98
N SER A 160 15.89 1.21 20.12
CA SER A 160 16.58 0.77 21.33
C SER A 160 17.25 -0.60 21.10
N SER A 161 18.56 -0.70 21.34
CA SER A 161 19.23 -2.00 21.35
C SER A 161 18.64 -2.93 22.41
N LEU A 162 18.81 -4.24 22.20
CA LEU A 162 18.38 -5.26 23.17
C LEU A 162 19.10 -5.14 24.52
N SER A 163 20.29 -4.55 24.57
CA SER A 163 21.03 -4.31 25.81
C SER A 163 20.62 -3.03 26.56
N GLY A 164 19.74 -2.20 25.97
CA GLY A 164 19.26 -0.96 26.57
C GLY A 164 20.31 0.16 26.71
N SER A 165 21.54 -0.06 26.24
CA SER A 165 22.68 0.84 26.48
C SER A 165 23.01 1.78 25.31
N SER A 166 22.51 1.49 24.11
CA SER A 166 22.69 2.35 22.92
C SER A 166 21.49 2.30 21.98
N SER A 167 21.23 3.42 21.30
CA SER A 167 20.33 3.46 20.13
C SER A 167 21.04 2.86 18.92
N LEU A 168 20.32 2.05 18.16
CA LEU A 168 20.69 1.62 16.82
C LEU A 168 20.01 2.57 15.84
N ASP A 169 20.81 3.44 15.23
CA ASP A 169 20.29 4.47 14.33
C ASP A 169 20.23 3.93 12.90
N TYR A 170 19.02 3.94 12.34
CA TYR A 170 18.74 3.65 10.95
C TYR A 170 18.50 4.97 10.23
N LYS A 171 18.98 5.10 8.99
CA LYS A 171 18.69 6.28 8.16
C LYS A 171 17.84 5.87 6.98
N LEU A 172 16.58 6.29 6.98
CA LEU A 172 15.69 6.15 5.83
C LEU A 172 15.94 7.31 4.86
N LYS A 173 16.06 6.99 3.57
CA LYS A 173 16.27 7.98 2.51
C LYS A 173 14.99 8.10 1.70
N TRP A 174 14.25 9.16 1.94
CA TRP A 174 13.06 9.51 1.17
C TRP A 174 13.45 10.42 0.02
N ARG A 175 13.07 10.08 -1.21
CA ARG A 175 13.42 10.85 -2.41
C ARG A 175 12.26 10.91 -3.37
N HIS A 176 12.15 11.98 -4.12
CA HIS A 176 11.27 11.99 -5.29
C HIS A 176 11.76 10.99 -6.37
N LEU A 177 10.89 10.56 -7.28
CA LEU A 177 11.28 9.73 -8.44
C LEU A 177 12.36 10.46 -9.26
N LYS A 178 12.10 11.72 -9.60
CA LYS A 178 13.08 12.67 -10.16
C LYS A 178 13.29 13.84 -9.20
N PRO A 179 14.46 14.50 -9.20
CA PRO A 179 14.69 15.71 -8.40
C PRO A 179 13.60 16.77 -8.63
N VAL A 180 13.19 17.50 -7.58
CA VAL A 180 12.05 18.44 -7.63
C VAL A 180 12.22 19.51 -8.72
N GLN A 181 13.43 20.05 -8.85
CA GLN A 181 13.83 21.02 -9.87
C GLN A 181 13.75 20.49 -11.30
N CYS A 182 13.56 19.18 -11.47
CA CYS A 182 13.47 18.56 -12.78
C CYS A 182 12.05 18.63 -13.34
N THR A 183 11.74 19.76 -13.96
CA THR A 183 10.49 20.01 -14.69
C THR A 183 10.59 19.68 -16.18
N ASN A 184 11.80 19.41 -16.68
CA ASN A 184 12.05 19.20 -18.10
C ASN A 184 11.88 17.73 -18.49
N GLU A 185 10.95 17.46 -19.41
CA GLU A 185 10.65 16.13 -19.96
C GLU A 185 11.83 15.51 -20.75
N VAL A 186 12.82 16.32 -21.15
CA VAL A 186 13.86 15.91 -22.11
C VAL A 186 15.21 15.59 -21.45
N LEU A 187 15.46 16.04 -20.21
CA LEU A 187 16.76 15.82 -19.54
C LEU A 187 16.68 14.70 -18.50
N THR A 188 17.47 13.64 -18.70
CA THR A 188 17.76 12.54 -17.76
C THR A 188 18.11 13.11 -16.37
N ASN A 189 17.17 13.04 -15.40
CA ASN A 189 17.27 13.66 -14.06
C ASN A 189 17.81 15.10 -14.01
N CYS A 190 17.66 15.87 -15.09
CA CYS A 190 18.22 17.22 -15.18
C CYS A 190 19.73 17.29 -14.85
N GLY A 191 20.47 16.25 -15.23
CA GLY A 191 21.91 16.13 -15.00
C GLY A 191 22.30 15.81 -13.56
N GLN A 192 21.34 15.47 -12.70
CA GLN A 192 21.57 15.04 -11.32
C GLN A 192 21.61 13.51 -11.24
N THR A 193 22.41 12.99 -10.32
CA THR A 193 22.45 11.56 -9.98
C THR A 193 21.45 11.18 -8.89
N GLU A 194 20.75 12.17 -8.34
CA GLU A 194 19.79 12.02 -7.26
C GLU A 194 18.39 11.67 -7.80
N GLY A 195 17.58 10.99 -6.99
CA GLY A 195 16.25 10.50 -7.35
C GLY A 195 16.12 8.98 -7.21
N ALA A 196 14.87 8.51 -7.10
CA ALA A 196 14.55 7.10 -6.92
C ALA A 196 14.25 6.34 -8.23
N LEU A 197 14.08 7.05 -9.34
CA LEU A 197 13.77 6.46 -10.65
C LEU A 197 14.96 5.66 -11.21
N GLU A 198 14.74 4.41 -11.59
CA GLU A 198 15.78 3.53 -12.17
C GLU A 198 16.23 4.00 -13.55
N HIS A 199 15.26 4.47 -14.34
CA HIS A 199 15.40 4.86 -15.73
C HIS A 199 15.07 6.35 -15.87
N PRO A 200 16.04 7.26 -15.65
CA PRO A 200 15.77 8.68 -15.50
C PRO A 200 15.23 9.38 -16.76
N GLU A 201 15.33 8.71 -17.91
CA GLU A 201 14.70 9.08 -19.18
C GLU A 201 13.19 8.89 -19.19
N GLN A 202 12.62 8.07 -18.30
CA GLN A 202 11.17 7.84 -18.27
C GLN A 202 10.44 9.11 -17.85
N ASN A 203 9.34 9.41 -18.54
CA ASN A 203 8.49 10.52 -18.17
C ASN A 203 7.74 10.20 -16.89
N ILE A 204 7.74 11.15 -15.96
CA ILE A 204 6.93 11.14 -14.73
C ILE A 204 5.49 11.62 -14.99
N TYR A 205 5.06 11.52 -16.25
CA TYR A 205 3.69 11.74 -16.71
C TYR A 205 3.28 10.46 -17.39
N TYR A 206 2.12 9.94 -17.07
CA TYR A 206 1.57 8.80 -17.78
C TYR A 206 0.10 9.05 -18.07
N TYR A 207 -0.29 8.73 -19.31
CA TYR A 207 -1.67 8.78 -19.75
C TYR A 207 -2.42 7.54 -19.27
N THR A 208 -3.68 7.72 -18.92
CA THR A 208 -4.64 6.63 -18.73
C THR A 208 -5.74 6.77 -19.76
N SER A 209 -6.28 5.64 -20.19
CA SER A 209 -7.48 5.61 -21.02
C SER A 209 -8.77 5.98 -20.26
N ILE A 210 -8.69 6.08 -18.93
CA ILE A 210 -9.79 6.28 -17.98
C ILE A 210 -9.42 7.38 -16.97
N THR A 211 -10.22 8.44 -16.84
CA THR A 211 -10.01 9.45 -15.78
C THR A 211 -10.15 8.80 -14.40
N CYS A 212 -9.49 9.34 -13.37
CA CYS A 212 -9.72 8.90 -11.98
C CYS A 212 -11.18 9.15 -11.61
N PHE A 213 -12.08 8.21 -11.88
CA PHE A 213 -13.50 8.32 -11.55
C PHE A 213 -13.66 8.12 -10.04
N GLY A 214 -13.76 9.23 -9.31
CA GLY A 214 -14.03 9.22 -7.88
C GLY A 214 -13.82 10.60 -7.29
N SER A 215 -14.91 11.37 -7.21
CA SER A 215 -14.97 12.78 -6.82
C SER A 215 -14.10 13.74 -7.66
N ALA A 216 -14.60 14.95 -7.87
CA ALA A 216 -13.71 16.05 -8.22
C ALA A 216 -12.82 16.27 -6.99
N GLU A 217 -11.60 15.73 -6.99
CA GLU A 217 -10.55 16.51 -6.34
C GLU A 217 -10.62 17.88 -6.99
N ASN A 218 -10.67 18.94 -6.17
CA ASN A 218 -10.56 20.28 -6.70
C ASN A 218 -9.36 20.28 -7.66
N PRO A 219 -9.50 20.86 -8.87
CA PRO A 219 -8.41 20.89 -9.84
C PRO A 219 -7.13 21.21 -9.10
N VAL A 220 -6.13 20.34 -9.29
CA VAL A 220 -4.79 20.44 -8.72
C VAL A 220 -4.44 21.91 -8.57
N ASN A 221 -4.38 22.39 -7.32
CA ASN A 221 -4.02 23.78 -7.12
C ASN A 221 -2.59 23.95 -7.61
N SER A 222 -2.43 24.52 -8.80
CA SER A 222 -1.13 24.74 -9.43
C SER A 222 -0.21 25.64 -8.60
N ALA A 223 -0.76 26.36 -7.60
CA ALA A 223 0.00 27.14 -6.64
C ALA A 223 0.56 26.32 -5.45
N ASN A 224 0.18 25.05 -5.30
CA ASN A 224 0.75 24.14 -4.30
C ASN A 224 1.37 22.90 -4.98
N PRO A 225 2.62 23.01 -5.48
CA PRO A 225 3.27 21.95 -6.24
C PRO A 225 3.43 20.63 -5.47
N ASN A 226 3.32 20.67 -4.13
CA ASN A 226 3.56 19.52 -3.26
C ASN A 226 2.29 18.71 -2.95
N THR A 227 1.09 19.22 -3.24
CA THR A 227 -0.16 18.49 -2.90
C THR A 227 -0.48 17.33 -3.84
N THR A 228 0.14 17.28 -5.01
CA THR A 228 -0.30 16.44 -6.14
C THR A 228 0.70 15.38 -6.55
N GLU A 229 1.88 15.40 -5.96
CA GLU A 229 2.92 14.39 -6.15
C GLU A 229 2.73 13.29 -5.10
N LYS A 230 1.55 12.66 -5.12
CA LYS A 230 1.21 11.58 -4.17
C LYS A 230 1.07 10.26 -4.90
N LEU A 231 1.71 9.22 -4.39
CA LEU A 231 1.58 7.84 -4.86
C LEU A 231 0.17 7.29 -4.58
N PHE A 232 -0.49 7.80 -3.53
CA PHE A 232 -1.84 7.41 -3.14
C PHE A 232 -2.66 8.64 -2.71
N PRO A 233 -3.12 9.48 -3.65
CA PRO A 233 -4.10 10.52 -3.35
C PRO A 233 -5.41 9.93 -2.78
N LEU A 234 -6.06 10.70 -1.90
CA LEU A 234 -7.36 10.36 -1.34
C LEU A 234 -8.46 10.81 -2.32
N ASN A 235 -8.96 9.90 -3.15
CA ASN A 235 -9.91 10.27 -4.20
C ASN A 235 -11.39 9.97 -3.84
N GLY A 236 -11.79 10.10 -2.58
CA GLY A 236 -13.18 9.87 -2.13
C GLY A 236 -13.72 8.44 -2.29
N ILE A 237 -13.04 7.59 -3.07
CA ILE A 237 -13.32 6.16 -3.33
C ILE A 237 -12.04 5.33 -3.03
N GLY A 238 -11.29 5.75 -2.01
CA GLY A 238 -10.12 5.04 -1.49
C GLY A 238 -8.74 5.64 -1.83
N MET A 239 -7.70 4.85 -1.58
CA MET A 239 -6.32 5.15 -1.97
C MET A 239 -6.04 4.51 -3.31
N ARG A 240 -5.63 5.30 -4.31
CA ARG A 240 -5.31 4.81 -5.65
C ARG A 240 -4.10 5.55 -6.19
N SER A 241 -3.16 4.84 -6.81
CA SER A 241 -2.16 5.51 -7.65
C SER A 241 -2.89 6.08 -8.86
N CYS A 242 -2.84 7.39 -8.99
CA CYS A 242 -3.64 8.17 -9.92
C CYS A 242 -2.78 9.33 -10.36
N ASN A 243 -2.55 9.45 -11.67
CA ASN A 243 -2.00 10.69 -12.19
C ASN A 243 -3.09 11.78 -12.14
N PRO A 244 -2.83 12.98 -11.60
CA PRO A 244 -3.77 14.07 -11.78
C PRO A 244 -3.95 14.43 -13.27
N PHE A 245 -5.12 14.92 -13.63
CA PHE A 245 -5.43 15.39 -14.99
C PHE A 245 -6.15 16.75 -14.93
N ASP A 246 -5.96 17.57 -15.97
CA ASP A 246 -6.87 18.69 -16.25
C ASP A 246 -7.95 18.25 -17.25
N GLY A 247 -9.20 18.64 -17.02
CA GLY A 247 -10.33 18.46 -17.93
C GLY A 247 -11.38 17.44 -17.46
N ASP A 248 -12.60 17.56 -18.00
CA ASP A 248 -13.78 16.80 -17.53
C ASP A 248 -13.95 15.43 -18.21
N THR A 249 -13.19 15.14 -19.28
CA THR A 249 -13.35 13.92 -20.07
C THR A 249 -12.01 13.28 -20.45
N PRO A 250 -11.94 11.94 -20.62
CA PRO A 250 -10.72 11.23 -21.02
C PRO A 250 -10.09 11.76 -22.31
N ALA A 251 -10.90 12.24 -23.26
CA ALA A 251 -10.43 12.72 -24.56
C ALA A 251 -9.68 14.05 -24.51
N THR A 252 -9.86 14.83 -23.43
CA THR A 252 -9.19 16.14 -23.24
C THR A 252 -8.25 16.13 -22.04
N ALA A 253 -8.07 14.97 -21.40
CA ALA A 253 -7.31 14.84 -20.18
C ALA A 253 -5.81 15.00 -20.46
N LEU A 254 -5.20 16.05 -19.91
CA LEU A 254 -3.76 16.24 -19.95
C LEU A 254 -3.13 15.70 -18.67
N ALA A 255 -2.26 14.69 -18.81
CA ALA A 255 -1.51 14.10 -17.72
C ALA A 255 -0.71 15.16 -16.96
N LYS A 256 -0.80 15.15 -15.63
CA LYS A 256 0.02 16.00 -14.77
C LYS A 256 1.30 15.28 -14.35
N ARG A 257 2.16 16.06 -13.71
CA ARG A 257 3.42 15.58 -13.17
C ARG A 257 3.10 14.67 -11.98
N PHE A 258 3.60 13.45 -12.02
CA PHE A 258 3.52 12.47 -10.95
C PHE A 258 4.93 12.16 -10.45
N ASN A 259 5.34 12.82 -9.37
CA ASN A 259 6.69 12.66 -8.84
C ASN A 259 6.66 12.37 -7.34
N PRO A 260 6.05 11.28 -6.86
CA PRO A 260 5.91 11.04 -5.43
C PRO A 260 7.23 10.88 -4.70
N VAL A 261 7.22 11.16 -3.40
CA VAL A 261 8.32 10.84 -2.48
C VAL A 261 8.26 9.38 -2.08
N VAL A 262 9.27 8.58 -2.45
CA VAL A 262 9.35 7.14 -2.16
C VAL A 262 10.56 6.83 -1.28
N LEU A 263 10.55 5.67 -0.63
CA LEU A 263 11.71 5.19 0.13
C LEU A 263 12.76 4.70 -0.86
N ALA A 264 13.86 5.43 -1.01
CA ALA A 264 14.94 5.13 -1.95
C ALA A 264 16.11 4.35 -1.32
N GLY A 265 16.18 4.28 0.01
CA GLY A 265 17.18 3.45 0.67
C GLY A 265 17.10 3.43 2.20
N VAL A 266 17.86 2.52 2.79
CA VAL A 266 18.05 2.41 4.25
C VAL A 266 19.54 2.25 4.53
N ASP A 267 20.15 3.16 5.29
CA ASP A 267 21.46 2.91 5.89
C ASP A 267 21.26 2.24 7.27
N LEU A 268 21.92 1.11 7.46
CA LEU A 268 21.90 0.33 8.69
C LEU A 268 22.97 0.83 9.69
N PRO A 269 22.80 0.55 10.99
CA PRO A 269 23.76 0.96 12.02
C PRO A 269 25.20 0.44 11.80
N ASN A 270 25.35 -0.69 11.11
CA ASN A 270 26.64 -1.29 10.79
C ASN A 270 27.29 -0.74 9.50
N GLY A 271 26.72 0.32 8.91
CA GLY A 271 27.20 0.95 7.68
C GLY A 271 26.78 0.24 6.38
N GLN A 272 26.11 -0.91 6.48
CA GLN A 272 25.49 -1.57 5.34
C GLN A 272 24.26 -0.79 4.85
N LYS A 273 23.86 -1.02 3.60
CA LYS A 273 22.83 -0.20 2.95
C LYS A 273 21.93 -1.05 2.07
N TYR A 274 20.65 -0.70 2.07
CA TYR A 274 19.69 -1.11 1.04
C TYR A 274 19.43 0.07 0.11
N GLU A 275 19.25 -0.22 -1.17
CA GLU A 275 18.86 0.76 -2.18
C GLU A 275 17.63 0.26 -2.94
N PHE A 276 16.66 1.15 -3.15
CA PHE A 276 15.43 0.86 -3.86
C PHE A 276 15.33 1.76 -5.08
N ARG A 277 15.13 1.18 -6.26
CA ARG A 277 14.82 1.90 -7.49
C ARG A 277 13.39 1.64 -7.91
N HIS A 278 12.82 2.63 -8.58
CA HIS A 278 11.42 2.65 -8.94
C HIS A 278 11.25 2.96 -10.43
N ASN A 279 10.09 2.64 -10.99
CA ASN A 279 9.66 3.14 -12.29
C ASN A 279 8.84 4.43 -12.16
N GLN A 280 8.34 4.93 -13.30
CA GLN A 280 7.52 6.15 -13.38
C GLN A 280 6.16 6.06 -12.65
N TYR A 281 5.73 4.86 -12.24
CA TYR A 281 4.49 4.64 -11.48
C TYR A 281 4.73 4.59 -9.97
N GLY A 282 5.99 4.72 -9.52
CA GLY A 282 6.36 4.54 -8.11
C GLY A 282 6.39 3.09 -7.65
N GLU A 283 6.46 2.13 -8.58
CA GLU A 283 6.62 0.70 -8.30
C GLU A 283 8.11 0.38 -8.15
N ILE A 284 8.49 -0.46 -7.18
CA ILE A 284 9.90 -0.85 -6.95
C ILE A 284 10.37 -1.79 -8.07
N THR A 285 11.28 -1.35 -8.92
CA THR A 285 11.84 -2.15 -10.01
C THR A 285 13.15 -2.83 -9.65
N LYS A 286 13.87 -2.34 -8.63
CA LYS A 286 15.12 -2.95 -8.19
C LYS A 286 15.38 -2.76 -6.71
N ILE A 287 15.89 -3.80 -6.07
CA ILE A 287 16.39 -3.77 -4.68
C ILE A 287 17.85 -4.20 -4.70
N VAL A 288 18.75 -3.36 -4.19
CA VAL A 288 20.15 -3.72 -3.99
C VAL A 288 20.39 -4.00 -2.50
N TYR A 289 20.91 -5.19 -2.21
CA TYR A 289 21.19 -5.63 -0.85
C TYR A 289 22.58 -5.18 -0.38
N PRO A 290 22.82 -5.16 0.94
CA PRO A 290 24.14 -4.91 1.52
C PRO A 290 25.31 -5.71 0.93
N THR A 291 25.04 -6.91 0.43
CA THR A 291 26.04 -7.82 -0.13
C THR A 291 26.41 -7.47 -1.58
N GLY A 292 25.72 -6.52 -2.21
CA GLY A 292 25.83 -6.20 -3.63
C GLY A 292 25.00 -7.12 -4.54
N SER A 293 24.42 -8.20 -4.00
CA SER A 293 23.34 -8.92 -4.68
C SER A 293 22.14 -7.99 -4.90
N PHE A 294 21.29 -8.31 -5.86
CA PHE A 294 20.13 -7.49 -6.16
C PHE A 294 18.96 -8.30 -6.71
N GLU A 295 17.76 -7.75 -6.55
CA GLU A 295 16.53 -8.24 -7.17
C GLU A 295 16.01 -7.21 -8.17
N THR A 296 15.39 -7.68 -9.25
CA THR A 296 14.68 -6.81 -10.20
C THR A 296 13.25 -7.29 -10.40
N PHE A 297 12.33 -6.36 -10.63
CA PHE A 297 10.92 -6.60 -10.83
C PHE A 297 10.46 -5.95 -12.13
N GLN A 298 9.71 -6.69 -12.94
CA GLN A 298 8.98 -6.13 -14.06
C GLN A 298 7.49 -6.13 -13.75
N TYR A 299 6.82 -5.05 -14.12
CA TYR A 299 5.40 -4.85 -13.89
C TYR A 299 4.64 -4.85 -15.21
N GLY A 300 3.55 -5.60 -15.24
CA GLY A 300 2.62 -5.64 -16.36
C GLY A 300 1.21 -5.33 -15.90
N GLN A 301 0.35 -5.00 -16.86
CA GLN A 301 -1.08 -4.91 -16.59
C GLN A 301 -1.62 -6.29 -16.26
N ILE A 302 -2.27 -6.40 -15.11
CA ILE A 302 -2.98 -7.59 -14.69
C ILE A 302 -4.45 -7.40 -15.06
N ALA A 303 -5.13 -8.46 -15.49
CA ALA A 303 -6.55 -8.37 -15.79
C ALA A 303 -7.35 -8.24 -14.48
N PRO A 304 -8.34 -7.33 -14.41
CA PRO A 304 -9.07 -7.10 -13.17
C PRO A 304 -9.96 -8.26 -12.79
N MET A 305 -10.04 -8.53 -11.49
CA MET A 305 -11.12 -9.35 -10.92
C MET A 305 -12.37 -8.50 -10.72
N ASN A 306 -12.95 -7.95 -11.78
CA ASN A 306 -14.27 -7.33 -11.69
C ASN A 306 -15.30 -8.15 -12.49
N GLY A 307 -16.37 -8.58 -11.81
CA GLY A 307 -17.53 -9.22 -12.44
C GLY A 307 -18.46 -8.24 -13.15
N PHE A 308 -17.96 -7.05 -13.50
CA PHE A 308 -18.70 -6.04 -14.24
C PHE A 308 -17.85 -5.70 -15.46
N ASP A 309 -18.45 -5.69 -16.66
CA ASP A 309 -17.82 -5.32 -17.94
C ASP A 309 -17.33 -3.85 -18.00
N TYR A 310 -17.19 -3.18 -16.85
CA TYR A 310 -16.53 -1.89 -16.78
C TYR A 310 -15.02 -2.10 -16.88
N PRO A 311 -14.32 -1.30 -17.68
CA PRO A 311 -12.87 -1.36 -17.71
C PRO A 311 -12.37 -0.99 -16.31
N ALA A 312 -11.70 -1.94 -15.64
CA ALA A 312 -11.01 -1.59 -14.42
C ALA A 312 -9.86 -0.65 -14.79
N TYR A 313 -9.60 0.27 -13.88
CA TYR A 313 -8.58 1.28 -14.00
C TYR A 313 -7.23 0.68 -14.44
N ASP A 314 -6.75 1.10 -15.61
CA ASP A 314 -5.55 0.55 -16.26
C ASP A 314 -4.27 0.85 -15.46
N GLN A 315 -4.25 1.92 -14.66
CA GLN A 315 -3.04 2.32 -13.90
C GLN A 315 -2.85 1.57 -12.58
N THR A 316 -3.92 1.23 -11.86
CA THR A 316 -3.81 0.54 -10.56
C THR A 316 -3.78 -0.98 -10.68
N ASN A 317 -4.12 -1.50 -11.86
CA ASN A 317 -4.12 -2.93 -12.07
C ASN A 317 -2.83 -3.40 -12.72
N ARG A 318 -1.73 -2.99 -12.10
CA ARG A 318 -0.38 -3.41 -12.46
C ARG A 318 0.14 -4.30 -11.34
N GLY A 319 0.86 -5.35 -11.72
CA GLY A 319 1.43 -6.32 -10.79
C GLY A 319 2.76 -6.81 -11.31
N VAL A 320 3.55 -7.39 -10.41
CA VAL A 320 4.81 -8.03 -10.80
C VAL A 320 4.50 -9.18 -11.74
N VAL A 321 5.04 -9.13 -12.95
CA VAL A 321 4.95 -10.20 -13.96
C VAL A 321 6.26 -10.98 -14.06
N GLU A 322 7.38 -10.37 -13.67
CA GLU A 322 8.67 -11.07 -13.56
C GLU A 322 9.43 -10.62 -12.31
N ARG A 323 10.10 -11.55 -11.65
CA ARG A 323 11.05 -11.31 -10.56
C ARG A 323 12.34 -12.07 -10.85
N ASN A 324 13.48 -11.39 -10.70
CA ASN A 324 14.80 -11.98 -10.87
C ASN A 324 15.67 -11.70 -9.65
N VAL A 325 16.46 -12.67 -9.20
CA VAL A 325 17.45 -12.54 -8.12
C VAL A 325 18.84 -12.75 -8.71
N PHE A 326 19.77 -11.86 -8.41
CA PHE A 326 21.14 -11.87 -8.91
C PHE A 326 22.15 -11.85 -7.77
N GLN A 327 23.20 -12.67 -7.90
CA GLN A 327 24.43 -12.51 -7.13
C GLN A 327 25.13 -11.17 -7.42
N ALA A 328 25.98 -10.75 -6.49
CA ALA A 328 26.79 -9.55 -6.66
C ALA A 328 27.66 -9.65 -7.93
N ASN A 329 27.63 -8.59 -8.75
CA ASN A 329 28.33 -8.51 -10.05
C ASN A 329 27.89 -9.55 -11.11
N SER A 330 26.81 -10.30 -10.88
CA SER A 330 26.25 -11.18 -11.91
C SER A 330 25.34 -10.41 -12.86
N THR A 331 25.36 -10.80 -14.14
CA THR A 331 24.39 -10.37 -15.15
C THR A 331 23.35 -11.45 -15.46
N VAL A 332 23.51 -12.64 -14.87
CA VAL A 332 22.61 -13.79 -15.04
C VAL A 332 21.86 -14.00 -13.72
N PRO A 333 20.53 -14.14 -13.76
CA PRO A 333 19.76 -14.38 -12.55
C PRO A 333 20.03 -15.78 -12.01
N ASP A 334 20.23 -15.88 -10.70
CA ASP A 334 20.31 -17.13 -9.97
C ASP A 334 18.91 -17.77 -9.83
N GLN A 335 17.88 -16.93 -9.70
CA GLN A 335 16.48 -17.34 -9.60
C GLN A 335 15.62 -16.41 -10.43
N HIS A 336 14.61 -16.97 -11.10
CA HIS A 336 13.68 -16.25 -11.97
C HIS A 336 12.27 -16.81 -11.78
N TRP A 337 11.30 -15.91 -11.61
CA TRP A 337 9.88 -16.25 -11.57
C TRP A 337 9.11 -15.40 -12.57
N THR A 338 8.14 -16.02 -13.24
CA THR A 338 7.13 -15.35 -14.05
C THR A 338 5.78 -15.53 -13.39
N TYR A 339 5.03 -14.44 -13.26
CA TYR A 339 3.69 -14.43 -12.70
C TYR A 339 2.69 -14.10 -13.81
N ALA A 340 1.61 -14.85 -13.83
CA ALA A 340 0.49 -14.60 -14.72
C ALA A 340 -0.82 -14.88 -14.00
N VAL A 341 -1.86 -14.14 -14.35
CA VAL A 341 -3.22 -14.46 -13.96
C VAL A 341 -3.86 -15.23 -15.11
N ALA A 342 -4.18 -16.49 -14.88
CA ALA A 342 -4.95 -17.32 -15.80
C ALA A 342 -6.38 -17.41 -15.31
N PHE A 343 -7.33 -17.01 -16.15
CA PHE A 343 -8.75 -17.31 -15.92
C PHE A 343 -8.97 -18.79 -16.26
N ILE A 344 -9.52 -19.56 -15.31
CA ILE A 344 -9.98 -20.93 -15.52
C ILE A 344 -11.48 -20.90 -15.84
#